data_AF-A0A8B9NE37-F1
#
_entry.id   AF-A0A8B9NE37-F1
#
_cell.length_a   1.000
_cell.length_b   1.000
_cell.length_c   1.000
_cell.angle_alpha   90.00
_cell.angle_beta   90.00
_cell.angle_gamma   90.00
#
_symmetry.space_group_name_H-M   'P 1'
#
loop_
_entity.id
_entity.type
_entity.pdbx_description
1 polymer ?
#
loop_
_entity_poly.entity_id
_entity_poly.type
_entity_poly.pdbx_seq_one_letter_code
_entity_poly.pdbx_strand_id
1 'polypeptide(L)'
;MGEPRYLQADCAFRHGGHTVRLTLARSALEVEVEAHLTADQWRGEFDAAFIEDLTHKTGNFKQFGIFCSMLESALMQSSESVSLELLTYADLETLRSRKVGAITRPPASATSPLSAKRYLILVYSVEFDRIHYPLPLPYAGRPDPATLRKLVRELRDELAQLRARHGEDRRDAEIRRLRDELQRALEEKQAAEAALRREPDGGTTTTTALRRAARRLEDELLREKARHQRERRQLTAELAEVKASERRLQLRVKSLTAELASCKRGHRTPVGTAPRSQERCSPLRAWPPRSTSRESRGGSQGHLPARSPSPAGPRPARFDPTAFVRARQPCSLPPFLLAAESFRSRRSAVSSGSEADERRTPGFPSSPGHPEPHPRHPLNRHPPTLENRYEEPSAELAEIDARLQALQEYMDSLDTRT
;
A
#
# COMPACT_ATOMS: atom_id res chain seq x y z
N MET A 1 -7.74 4.98 35.26
CA MET A 1 -6.45 4.27 35.42
C MET A 1 -5.65 4.42 34.14
N GLY A 2 -4.33 4.26 34.16
CA GLY A 2 -3.53 4.17 32.93
C GLY A 2 -3.35 2.72 32.52
N GLU A 3 -3.80 2.37 31.32
CA GLU A 3 -3.57 1.06 30.69
C GLU A 3 -2.06 0.78 30.54
N PRO A 4 -1.61 -0.48 30.69
CA PRO A 4 -0.25 -0.85 30.33
C PRO A 4 -0.08 -0.78 28.80
N ARG A 5 1.04 -0.23 28.31
CA ARG A 5 1.33 -0.27 26.86
C ARG A 5 2.05 -1.57 26.52
N TYR A 6 1.49 -2.33 25.59
CA TYR A 6 2.15 -3.48 24.98
C TYR A 6 2.80 -3.05 23.65
N LEU A 7 4.07 -3.41 23.45
CA LEU A 7 4.83 -3.19 22.22
C LEU A 7 5.50 -4.50 21.81
N GLN A 8 5.55 -4.77 20.51
CA GLN A 8 6.29 -5.91 19.95
C GLN A 8 6.91 -5.50 18.61
N ALA A 9 8.19 -5.86 18.40
CA ALA A 9 8.85 -5.75 17.10
C ALA A 9 9.89 -6.86 16.91
N ASP A 10 10.18 -7.20 15.66
CA ASP A 10 11.21 -8.18 15.30
C ASP A 10 12.54 -7.49 15.03
N CYS A 11 13.56 -7.87 15.80
CA CYS A 11 14.88 -7.25 15.80
C CYS A 11 15.95 -8.23 15.28
N ALA A 12 16.81 -7.75 14.38
CA ALA A 12 17.97 -8.50 13.92
C ALA A 12 19.19 -8.19 14.83
N PHE A 13 19.54 -9.13 15.70
CA PHE A 13 20.73 -9.03 16.55
C PHE A 13 21.88 -9.88 15.99
N ARG A 14 23.08 -9.76 16.60
CA ARG A 14 24.29 -10.56 16.25
C ARG A 14 24.03 -12.07 16.22
N HIS A 15 23.08 -12.53 17.04
CA HIS A 15 22.68 -13.92 17.22
C HIS A 15 21.51 -14.36 16.33
N GLY A 16 21.13 -13.56 15.33
CA GLY A 16 20.00 -13.79 14.45
C GLY A 16 18.75 -12.97 14.80
N GLY A 17 17.64 -13.28 14.14
CA GLY A 17 16.34 -12.62 14.38
C GLY A 17 15.72 -13.01 15.72
N HIS A 18 15.29 -12.02 16.51
CA HIS A 18 14.59 -12.20 17.78
C HIS A 18 13.35 -11.30 17.81
N THR A 19 12.22 -11.81 18.28
CA THR A 19 11.05 -10.97 18.61
C THR A 19 11.29 -10.37 19.98
N VAL A 20 11.12 -9.06 20.13
CA VAL A 20 11.19 -8.37 21.42
C VAL A 20 9.80 -7.84 21.77
N ARG A 21 9.33 -8.16 22.99
CA ARG A 21 8.07 -7.67 23.56
C ARG A 21 8.37 -6.83 24.79
N LEU A 22 7.63 -5.73 24.94
CA LEU A 22 7.70 -4.86 26.11
C LEU A 22 6.30 -4.65 26.67
N THR A 23 6.14 -4.82 27.98
CA THR A 23 4.94 -4.39 28.71
C THR A 23 5.33 -3.23 29.62
N LEU A 24 4.83 -2.04 29.30
CA LEU A 24 5.13 -0.79 30.00
C LEU A 24 3.99 -0.46 30.96
N ALA A 25 4.15 -0.76 32.24
CA ALA A 25 3.27 -0.31 33.31
C ALA A 25 3.77 1.02 33.91
N ARG A 26 2.99 1.62 34.82
CA ARG A 26 3.32 2.93 35.44
C ARG A 26 4.56 2.89 36.37
N SER A 27 4.94 1.72 36.85
CA SER A 27 6.02 1.52 37.83
C SER A 27 6.82 0.23 37.62
N ALA A 28 6.56 -0.49 36.52
CA ALA A 28 7.20 -1.75 36.18
C ALA A 28 7.34 -1.89 34.65
N LEU A 29 8.46 -2.45 34.23
CA LEU A 29 8.83 -2.74 32.85
C LEU A 29 9.05 -4.25 32.75
N GLU A 30 8.25 -4.93 31.95
CA GLU A 30 8.52 -6.31 31.55
C GLU A 30 9.14 -6.34 30.16
N VAL A 31 10.17 -7.17 29.99
CA VAL A 31 10.88 -7.38 28.73
C VAL A 31 10.91 -8.86 28.44
N GLU A 32 10.36 -9.27 27.31
CA GLU A 32 10.54 -10.63 26.76
C GLU A 32 11.31 -10.57 25.45
N VAL A 33 12.19 -11.54 25.24
CA VAL A 33 12.95 -11.73 23.99
C VAL A 33 12.85 -13.18 23.57
N GLU A 34 12.43 -13.45 22.34
CA GLU A 34 12.19 -14.78 21.79
C GLU A 34 13.02 -15.02 20.52
N ALA A 35 13.81 -16.09 20.48
CA ALA A 35 14.63 -16.43 19.31
C ALA A 35 13.82 -17.20 18.25
N HIS A 36 13.72 -16.63 17.04
CA HIS A 36 12.92 -17.19 15.94
C HIS A 36 13.29 -18.63 15.54
N LEU A 37 14.58 -18.99 15.66
CA LEU A 37 15.11 -20.29 15.20
C LEU A 37 14.90 -21.43 16.21
N THR A 38 14.70 -21.12 17.48
CA THR A 38 14.70 -22.13 18.56
C THR A 38 13.51 -22.05 19.50
N ALA A 39 12.71 -20.98 19.42
CA ALA A 39 11.70 -20.60 20.41
C ALA A 39 12.25 -20.50 21.86
N ASP A 40 13.56 -20.26 22.00
CA ASP A 40 14.17 -19.93 23.29
C ASP A 40 13.72 -18.53 23.73
N GLN A 41 13.17 -18.43 24.94
CA GLN A 41 12.64 -17.20 25.50
C GLN A 41 13.46 -16.73 26.71
N TRP A 42 13.66 -15.41 26.81
CA TRP A 42 14.28 -14.75 27.96
C TRP A 42 13.37 -13.64 28.46
N ARG A 43 13.06 -13.62 29.76
CA ARG A 43 12.15 -12.64 30.38
C ARG A 43 12.80 -11.99 31.59
N GLY A 44 12.63 -10.68 31.71
CA GLY A 44 12.99 -9.89 32.89
C GLY A 44 11.88 -8.92 33.24
N GLU A 45 11.62 -8.78 34.54
CA GLU A 45 10.73 -7.78 35.12
C GLU A 45 11.59 -6.80 35.94
N PHE A 46 11.35 -5.50 35.78
CA PHE A 46 12.14 -4.44 36.38
C PHE A 46 11.21 -3.37 36.95
N ASP A 47 11.32 -3.06 38.24
CA ASP A 47 10.58 -1.95 38.83
C ASP A 47 11.22 -0.59 38.51
N ALA A 48 10.49 0.49 38.78
CA ALA A 48 10.99 1.85 38.55
C ALA A 48 12.29 2.13 39.34
N ALA A 49 12.39 1.62 40.57
CA ALA A 49 13.55 1.80 41.42
C ALA A 49 14.81 1.15 40.81
N PHE A 50 14.74 -0.11 40.38
CA PHE A 50 15.86 -0.82 39.75
C PHE A 50 16.38 -0.11 38.49
N ILE A 51 15.49 0.41 37.65
CA ILE A 51 15.85 1.11 36.41
C ILE A 51 16.51 2.46 36.71
N GLU A 52 16.00 3.20 37.69
CA GLU A 52 16.60 4.46 38.14
C GLU A 52 17.98 4.21 38.78
N ASP A 53 18.12 3.17 39.61
CA ASP A 53 19.40 2.71 40.17
C ASP A 53 20.38 2.26 39.08
N LEU A 54 19.92 1.54 38.05
CA LEU A 54 20.72 1.05 36.92
C LEU A 54 21.31 2.23 36.13
N THR A 55 20.49 3.23 35.81
CA THR A 55 20.93 4.40 35.02
C THR A 55 21.83 5.33 35.84
N HIS A 56 21.61 5.41 37.15
CA HIS A 56 22.52 6.10 38.08
C HIS A 56 23.89 5.39 38.14
N LYS A 57 23.90 4.05 38.25
CA LYS A 57 25.14 3.23 38.27
C LYS A 57 25.95 3.30 36.96
N THR A 58 25.33 3.63 35.83
CA THR A 58 26.04 3.91 34.56
C THR A 58 26.53 5.36 34.43
N GLY A 59 26.33 6.22 35.43
CA GLY A 59 26.77 7.62 35.44
C GLY A 59 25.92 8.57 34.58
N ASN A 60 24.75 8.15 34.10
CA ASN A 60 23.89 8.95 33.24
C ASN A 60 22.41 8.68 33.54
N PHE A 61 21.95 9.21 34.68
CA PHE A 61 20.62 8.98 35.23
C PHE A 61 19.48 9.23 34.22
N LYS A 62 18.47 8.35 34.23
CA LYS A 62 17.17 8.51 33.55
C LYS A 62 16.07 8.09 34.50
N GLN A 63 15.06 8.95 34.66
CA GLN A 63 13.81 8.58 35.31
C GLN A 63 13.16 7.41 34.56
N PHE A 64 12.45 6.54 35.28
CA PHE A 64 11.85 5.31 34.74
C PHE A 64 11.00 5.55 33.49
N GLY A 65 10.15 6.58 33.49
CA GLY A 65 9.30 6.93 32.34
C GLY A 65 10.11 7.37 31.11
N ILE A 66 11.23 8.08 31.29
CA ILE A 66 12.12 8.47 30.20
C ILE A 66 12.87 7.25 29.65
N PHE A 67 13.34 6.36 30.51
CA PHE A 67 13.95 5.09 30.11
C PHE A 67 12.98 4.24 29.29
N CYS A 68 11.71 4.16 29.70
CA CYS A 68 10.66 3.47 28.95
C CYS A 68 10.44 4.07 27.56
N SER A 69 10.36 5.40 27.43
CA SER A 69 10.24 6.06 26.11
C SER A 69 11.49 5.93 25.24
N MET A 70 12.69 5.87 25.83
CA MET A 70 13.92 5.56 25.10
C MET A 70 13.93 4.11 24.58
N LEU A 71 13.45 3.16 25.38
CA LEU A 71 13.33 1.74 25.02
C LEU A 71 12.25 1.50 23.95
N GLU A 72 11.09 2.17 24.07
CA GLU A 72 10.04 2.25 23.04
C GLU A 72 10.59 2.80 21.72
N SER A 73 11.35 3.90 21.77
CA SER A 73 11.95 4.51 20.57
C SER A 73 13.04 3.64 19.92
N ALA A 74 13.83 2.93 20.73
CA ALA A 74 14.88 2.03 20.26
C ALA A 74 14.30 0.75 19.63
N LEU A 75 13.21 0.21 20.18
CA LEU A 75 12.46 -0.91 19.59
C LEU A 75 11.82 -0.53 18.25
N MET A 76 11.17 0.64 18.21
CA MET A 76 10.51 1.18 17.02
C MET A 76 11.47 1.82 16.00
N GLN A 77 12.77 1.89 16.31
CA GLN A 77 13.80 2.54 15.50
C GLN A 77 13.45 3.99 15.11
N SER A 78 12.73 4.70 15.98
CA SER A 78 12.19 6.05 15.74
C SER A 78 13.12 7.19 16.20
N SER A 79 14.31 6.86 16.71
CA SER A 79 15.33 7.83 17.13
C SER A 79 16.73 7.27 16.87
N GLU A 80 17.61 8.07 16.28
CA GLU A 80 19.01 7.69 15.98
C GLU A 80 19.89 7.63 17.24
N SER A 81 19.52 8.37 18.29
CA SER A 81 20.30 8.45 19.54
C SER A 81 20.14 7.22 20.45
N VAL A 82 19.26 6.27 20.12
CA VAL A 82 19.03 5.05 20.91
C VAL A 82 18.96 3.80 20.03
N SER A 83 19.61 2.72 20.45
CA SER A 83 19.56 1.42 19.77
C SER A 83 19.61 0.26 20.77
N LEU A 84 19.27 -0.95 20.30
CA LEU A 84 19.28 -2.16 21.11
C LEU A 84 20.37 -3.13 20.63
N GLU A 85 21.20 -3.63 21.54
CA GLU A 85 22.09 -4.77 21.31
C GLU A 85 21.71 -5.92 22.26
N LEU A 86 21.58 -7.16 21.75
CA LEU A 86 21.35 -8.36 22.56
C LEU A 86 22.62 -9.21 22.66
N LEU A 87 23.18 -9.32 23.86
CA LEU A 87 24.43 -10.02 24.13
C LEU A 87 24.23 -11.25 25.03
N THR A 88 25.09 -12.25 24.83
CA THR A 88 25.27 -13.39 25.74
C THR A 88 26.30 -13.07 26.82
N TYR A 89 26.42 -13.94 27.82
CA TYR A 89 27.51 -13.85 28.81
C TYR A 89 28.90 -13.93 28.15
N ALA A 90 29.08 -14.77 27.12
CA ALA A 90 30.35 -14.93 26.41
C ALA A 90 30.76 -13.65 25.65
N ASP A 91 29.81 -12.94 25.03
CA ASP A 91 30.10 -11.66 24.37
C ASP A 91 30.67 -10.64 25.37
N LEU A 92 30.06 -10.54 26.55
CA LEU A 92 30.50 -9.65 27.63
C LEU A 92 31.92 -9.98 28.09
N GLU A 93 32.30 -11.27 28.15
CA GLU A 93 33.68 -11.67 28.43
C GLU A 93 34.64 -11.26 27.29
N THR A 94 34.29 -11.48 26.03
CA THR A 94 35.15 -11.04 24.91
C THR A 94 35.32 -9.51 24.87
N LEU A 95 34.27 -8.75 25.20
CA LEU A 95 34.31 -7.29 25.29
C LEU A 95 35.18 -6.81 26.46
N ARG A 96 35.12 -7.48 27.62
CA ARG A 96 36.01 -7.21 28.76
C ARG A 96 37.47 -7.47 28.39
N SER A 97 37.81 -8.66 27.87
CA SER A 97 39.19 -8.99 27.50
C SER A 97 39.75 -8.04 26.44
N ARG A 98 38.94 -7.62 25.47
CA ARG A 98 39.29 -6.59 24.47
C ARG A 98 39.51 -5.21 25.10
N LYS A 99 38.65 -4.77 26.03
CA LYS A 99 38.73 -3.44 26.65
C LYS A 99 39.84 -3.32 27.70
N VAL A 100 40.30 -4.44 28.28
CA VAL A 100 41.36 -4.51 29.30
C VAL A 100 42.72 -4.95 28.72
N GLY A 101 42.77 -5.39 27.45
CA GLY A 101 44.00 -5.84 26.79
C GLY A 101 44.57 -7.16 27.32
N ALA A 102 43.78 -7.92 28.09
CA ALA A 102 44.24 -9.09 28.82
C ALA A 102 44.37 -10.32 27.90
N ILE A 103 45.60 -10.66 27.50
CA ILE A 103 45.94 -11.93 26.84
C ILE A 103 45.92 -13.05 27.89
N THR A 104 44.73 -13.46 28.32
CA THR A 104 44.52 -14.55 29.27
C THR A 104 43.82 -15.73 28.61
N ARG A 105 44.47 -16.89 28.70
CA ARG A 105 44.03 -18.19 28.19
C ARG A 105 42.59 -18.51 28.60
N PRO A 106 41.72 -19.02 27.71
CA PRO A 106 40.34 -19.34 28.05
C PRO A 106 40.28 -20.45 29.12
N PRO A 107 39.51 -20.27 30.21
CA PRO A 107 39.13 -21.38 31.09
C PRO A 107 38.14 -22.30 30.36
N ALA A 108 38.20 -23.60 30.66
CA ALA A 108 37.41 -24.60 29.94
C ALA A 108 35.96 -24.72 30.47
N SER A 109 35.02 -24.82 29.53
CA SER A 109 33.83 -25.68 29.61
C SER A 109 33.03 -25.74 30.92
N ALA A 110 32.73 -24.59 31.53
CA ALA A 110 31.73 -24.50 32.58
C ALA A 110 30.34 -24.17 32.00
N THR A 111 29.44 -25.16 31.94
CA THR A 111 28.00 -24.97 31.64
C THR A 111 27.25 -24.32 32.81
N SER A 112 27.75 -23.17 33.26
CA SER A 112 27.15 -22.35 34.31
C SER A 112 25.76 -21.86 33.90
N PRO A 113 24.76 -21.83 34.79
CA PRO A 113 23.44 -21.25 34.51
C PRO A 113 23.49 -19.74 34.18
N LEU A 114 24.65 -19.08 34.34
CA LEU A 114 24.88 -17.71 33.87
C LEU A 114 24.99 -17.60 32.34
N SER A 115 25.44 -18.65 31.63
CA SER A 115 25.59 -18.61 30.16
C SER A 115 24.25 -18.65 29.41
N ALA A 116 23.22 -19.19 30.07
CA ALA A 116 21.84 -19.19 29.58
C ALA A 116 21.23 -17.78 29.57
N LYS A 117 21.69 -16.85 30.42
CA LYS A 117 21.16 -15.48 30.49
C LYS A 117 21.47 -14.68 29.22
N ARG A 118 20.63 -13.68 28.93
CA ARG A 118 20.89 -12.64 27.93
C ARG A 118 20.95 -11.29 28.59
N TYR A 119 21.54 -10.33 27.90
CA TYR A 119 21.57 -8.93 28.30
C TYR A 119 21.04 -8.12 27.13
N LEU A 120 19.84 -7.55 27.27
CA LEU A 120 19.33 -6.56 26.33
C LEU A 120 19.92 -5.21 26.75
N ILE A 121 20.70 -4.59 25.87
CA ILE A 121 21.42 -3.37 26.18
C ILE A 121 20.76 -2.23 25.41
N LEU A 122 20.16 -1.29 26.13
CA LEU A 122 19.80 0.01 25.58
C LEU A 122 21.08 0.83 25.46
N VAL A 123 21.48 1.11 24.22
CA VAL A 123 22.66 1.93 23.90
C VAL A 123 22.19 3.33 23.58
N TYR A 124 22.53 4.29 24.44
CA TYR A 124 22.25 5.71 24.26
C TYR A 124 23.51 6.41 23.75
N SER A 125 23.45 6.92 22.52
CA SER A 125 24.56 7.58 21.82
C SER A 125 24.18 9.02 21.50
N VAL A 126 24.94 9.96 22.05
CA VAL A 126 24.86 11.40 21.76
C VAL A 126 26.25 11.94 21.41
N GLU A 127 26.34 13.22 21.07
CA GLU A 127 27.53 13.85 20.45
C GLU A 127 28.89 13.52 21.10
N PHE A 128 28.91 13.34 22.43
CA PHE A 128 30.14 13.07 23.20
C PHE A 128 30.07 11.82 24.09
N ASP A 129 28.91 11.19 24.25
CA ASP A 129 28.67 10.08 25.18
C ASP A 129 28.05 8.85 24.50
N ARG A 130 28.51 7.65 24.88
CA ARG A 130 27.87 6.37 24.53
C ARG A 130 27.65 5.51 25.77
N ILE A 131 26.50 5.67 26.40
CA ILE A 131 26.09 4.93 27.60
C ILE A 131 25.38 3.63 27.20
N HIS A 132 25.59 2.58 28.00
CA HIS A 132 25.03 1.26 27.79
C HIS A 132 24.30 0.84 29.06
N TYR A 133 22.98 0.65 29.00
CA TYR A 133 22.16 0.22 30.13
C TYR A 133 21.81 -1.28 29.96
N PRO A 134 22.49 -2.21 30.64
CA PRO A 134 22.26 -3.64 30.48
C PRO A 134 21.08 -4.13 31.33
N LEU A 135 20.01 -4.58 30.67
CA LEU A 135 18.87 -5.28 31.29
C LEU A 135 19.16 -6.79 31.29
N PRO A 136 19.38 -7.43 32.46
CA PRO A 136 19.65 -8.86 32.56
C PRO A 136 18.36 -9.66 32.40
N LEU A 137 18.29 -10.54 31.39
CA LEU A 137 17.14 -11.40 31.10
C LEU A 137 17.47 -12.86 31.46
N PRO A 138 16.93 -13.39 32.56
CA PRO A 138 16.82 -14.83 32.82
C PRO A 138 16.26 -15.61 31.62
N TYR A 139 16.73 -16.85 31.46
CA TYR A 139 16.16 -17.79 30.49
C TYR A 139 14.87 -18.38 31.04
N ALA A 140 13.76 -18.19 30.31
CA ALA A 140 12.44 -18.68 30.67
C ALA A 140 12.16 -20.10 30.13
N GLY A 141 13.04 -20.63 29.28
CA GLY A 141 12.87 -21.93 28.62
C GLY A 141 12.38 -21.79 27.19
N ARG A 142 11.62 -22.79 26.73
CA ARG A 142 10.83 -22.76 25.50
C ARG A 142 9.36 -22.89 25.86
N PRO A 143 8.44 -22.21 25.16
CA PRO A 143 7.01 -22.36 25.40
C PRO A 143 6.58 -23.80 25.07
N ASP A 144 5.83 -24.44 25.97
CA ASP A 144 5.39 -25.82 25.78
C ASP A 144 4.50 -25.95 24.53
N PRO A 145 4.83 -26.82 23.56
CA PRO A 145 4.03 -27.00 22.35
C PRO A 145 2.62 -27.55 22.63
N ALA A 146 2.37 -28.27 23.74
CA ALA A 146 1.02 -28.71 24.08
C ALA A 146 0.14 -27.52 24.54
N THR A 147 0.68 -26.66 25.41
CA THR A 147 0.05 -25.42 25.88
C THR A 147 -0.20 -24.44 24.73
N LEU A 148 0.78 -24.25 23.82
CA LEU A 148 0.60 -23.44 22.62
C LEU A 148 -0.51 -24.00 21.70
N ARG A 149 -0.55 -25.32 21.47
CA ARG A 149 -1.62 -25.96 20.67
C ARG A 149 -3.00 -25.81 21.32
N LYS A 150 -3.08 -25.92 22.65
CA LYS A 150 -4.30 -25.70 23.43
C LYS A 150 -4.79 -24.26 23.25
N LEU A 151 -3.93 -23.26 23.48
CA LEU A 151 -4.26 -21.85 23.34
C LEU A 151 -4.64 -21.48 21.90
N VAL A 152 -3.93 -22.01 20.88
CA VAL A 152 -4.28 -21.79 19.47
C VAL A 152 -5.63 -22.41 19.09
N ARG A 153 -6.06 -23.50 19.73
CA ARG A 153 -7.42 -24.02 19.59
C ARG A 153 -8.42 -23.08 20.27
N GLU A 154 -8.19 -22.73 21.53
CA GLU A 154 -9.10 -21.89 22.32
C GLU A 154 -9.33 -20.51 21.67
N LEU A 155 -8.28 -19.85 21.18
CA LEU A 155 -8.38 -18.59 20.41
C LEU A 155 -9.12 -18.76 19.06
N ARG A 156 -9.03 -19.93 18.42
CA ARG A 156 -9.80 -20.22 17.19
C ARG A 156 -11.28 -20.45 17.50
N ASP A 157 -11.57 -21.12 18.62
CA ASP A 157 -12.93 -21.38 19.09
C ASP A 157 -13.61 -20.09 19.56
N GLU A 158 -12.88 -19.18 20.22
CA GLU A 158 -13.35 -17.82 20.56
C GLU A 158 -13.60 -16.98 19.29
N LEU A 159 -12.67 -16.97 18.33
CA LEU A 159 -12.87 -16.28 17.05
C LEU A 159 -14.05 -16.86 16.25
N ALA A 160 -14.30 -18.18 16.33
CA ALA A 160 -15.47 -18.80 15.75
C ALA A 160 -16.76 -18.36 16.45
N GLN A 161 -16.79 -18.35 17.79
CA GLN A 161 -17.95 -17.88 18.56
C GLN A 161 -18.27 -16.40 18.33
N LEU A 162 -17.25 -15.53 18.28
CA LEU A 162 -17.43 -14.10 17.99
C LEU A 162 -17.96 -13.87 16.57
N ARG A 163 -17.49 -14.66 15.60
CA ARG A 163 -18.00 -14.63 14.21
C ARG A 163 -19.41 -15.20 14.07
N ALA A 164 -19.75 -16.23 14.84
CA ALA A 164 -21.11 -16.77 14.92
C ALA A 164 -22.06 -15.69 15.43
N ARG A 165 -21.84 -15.16 16.65
CA ARG A 165 -22.68 -14.12 17.27
C ARG A 165 -22.85 -12.89 16.36
N HIS A 166 -21.77 -12.27 15.90
CA HIS A 166 -21.87 -11.11 15.00
C HIS A 166 -22.49 -11.44 13.62
N GLY A 167 -22.44 -12.69 13.17
CA GLY A 167 -23.11 -13.14 11.96
C GLY A 167 -24.60 -13.38 12.15
N GLU A 168 -24.96 -14.02 13.25
CA GLU A 168 -26.33 -14.40 13.65
C GLU A 168 -27.13 -13.17 14.07
N ASP A 169 -26.62 -12.33 14.97
CA ASP A 169 -27.27 -11.08 15.39
C ASP A 169 -27.60 -10.17 14.18
N ARG A 170 -26.67 -10.07 13.22
CA ARG A 170 -26.86 -9.28 12.00
C ARG A 170 -27.85 -9.92 11.04
N ARG A 171 -27.84 -11.24 10.89
CA ARG A 171 -28.80 -11.97 10.03
C ARG A 171 -30.20 -11.91 10.62
N ASP A 172 -30.36 -12.11 11.91
CA ASP A 172 -31.66 -12.11 12.57
C ASP A 172 -32.28 -10.71 12.68
N ALA A 173 -31.45 -9.65 12.74
CA ALA A 173 -31.92 -8.28 12.58
C ALA A 173 -32.47 -8.03 11.16
N GLU A 174 -31.75 -8.46 10.12
CA GLU A 174 -32.18 -8.31 8.72
C GLU A 174 -33.42 -9.18 8.42
N ILE A 175 -33.48 -10.42 8.91
CA ILE A 175 -34.64 -11.31 8.77
C ILE A 175 -35.89 -10.74 9.45
N ARG A 176 -35.74 -10.11 10.64
CA ARG A 176 -36.84 -9.39 11.29
C ARG A 176 -37.31 -8.21 10.45
N ARG A 177 -36.37 -7.36 10.01
CA ARG A 177 -36.67 -6.20 9.15
C ARG A 177 -37.39 -6.59 7.86
N LEU A 178 -36.92 -7.62 7.15
CA LEU A 178 -37.52 -8.08 5.89
C LEU A 178 -38.93 -8.67 6.10
N ARG A 179 -39.23 -9.26 7.27
CA ARG A 179 -40.59 -9.70 7.63
C ARG A 179 -41.51 -8.49 7.89
N ASP A 180 -41.03 -7.48 8.60
CA ASP A 180 -41.80 -6.25 8.85
C ASP A 180 -42.08 -5.47 7.55
N GLU A 181 -41.10 -5.40 6.65
CA GLU A 181 -41.25 -4.78 5.32
C GLU A 181 -42.23 -5.58 4.43
N LEU A 182 -42.16 -6.91 4.43
CA LEU A 182 -43.11 -7.77 3.71
C LEU A 182 -44.54 -7.67 4.27
N GLN A 183 -44.71 -7.62 5.59
CA GLN A 183 -46.02 -7.47 6.24
C GLN A 183 -46.70 -6.15 5.81
N ARG A 184 -45.95 -5.03 5.83
CA ARG A 184 -46.45 -3.73 5.37
C ARG A 184 -46.84 -3.76 3.89
N ALA A 185 -46.03 -4.37 3.03
CA ALA A 185 -46.35 -4.49 1.61
C ALA A 185 -47.62 -5.33 1.35
N LEU A 186 -47.89 -6.35 2.19
CA LEU A 186 -49.14 -7.11 2.14
C LEU A 186 -50.34 -6.30 2.63
N GLU A 187 -50.19 -5.50 3.69
CA GLU A 187 -51.23 -4.61 4.21
C GLU A 187 -51.56 -3.48 3.21
N GLU A 188 -50.56 -2.83 2.62
CA GLU A 188 -50.73 -1.83 1.56
C GLU A 188 -51.41 -2.43 0.33
N LYS A 189 -51.00 -3.64 -0.10
CA LYS A 189 -51.67 -4.36 -1.19
C LYS A 189 -53.14 -4.63 -0.87
N GLN A 190 -53.45 -5.16 0.32
CA GLN A 190 -54.83 -5.45 0.73
C GLN A 190 -55.68 -4.17 0.82
N ALA A 191 -55.11 -3.07 1.31
CA ALA A 191 -55.77 -1.77 1.32
C ALA A 191 -56.06 -1.24 -0.10
N ALA A 192 -55.11 -1.39 -1.03
CA ALA A 192 -55.29 -1.02 -2.43
C ALA A 192 -56.34 -1.90 -3.15
N GLU A 193 -56.33 -3.21 -2.95
CA GLU A 193 -57.37 -4.12 -3.48
C GLU A 193 -58.76 -3.82 -2.89
N ALA A 194 -58.83 -3.47 -1.60
CA ALA A 194 -60.07 -3.07 -0.93
C ALA A 194 -60.56 -1.66 -1.31
N ALA A 195 -59.66 -0.77 -1.76
CA ALA A 195 -60.02 0.52 -2.34
C ALA A 195 -60.54 0.35 -3.78
N LEU A 196 -59.84 -0.43 -4.61
CA LEU A 196 -60.26 -0.72 -5.99
C LEU A 196 -61.63 -1.42 -6.05
N ARG A 197 -61.94 -2.29 -5.07
CA ARG A 197 -63.27 -2.92 -4.91
C ARG A 197 -64.38 -1.98 -4.41
N ARG A 198 -64.07 -0.72 -4.04
CA ARG A 198 -65.03 0.27 -3.56
C ARG A 198 -65.36 1.39 -4.55
N GLU A 199 -64.62 1.48 -5.66
CA GLU A 199 -64.92 2.45 -6.74
C GLU A 199 -66.25 2.08 -7.44
N PRO A 200 -67.28 2.95 -7.40
CA PRO A 200 -68.49 2.77 -8.20
C PRO A 200 -68.26 3.21 -9.66
N ASP A 201 -69.16 2.82 -10.55
CA ASP A 201 -68.96 3.01 -12.00
C ASP A 201 -68.84 4.49 -12.41
N GLY A 202 -67.78 4.80 -13.19
CA GLY A 202 -67.32 6.16 -13.49
C GLY A 202 -66.25 6.23 -14.57
N GLY A 203 -66.24 5.27 -15.51
CA GLY A 203 -65.09 4.93 -16.36
C GLY A 203 -64.45 6.05 -17.22
N THR A 204 -65.14 7.15 -17.51
CA THR A 204 -64.63 8.18 -18.46
C THR A 204 -63.74 9.24 -17.79
N THR A 205 -64.05 9.65 -16.56
CA THR A 205 -63.24 10.62 -15.79
C THR A 205 -62.06 9.93 -15.10
N THR A 206 -62.25 8.71 -14.57
CA THR A 206 -61.18 7.92 -13.97
C THR A 206 -60.10 7.55 -15.00
N THR A 207 -60.47 7.04 -16.18
CA THR A 207 -59.46 6.70 -17.22
C THR A 207 -58.70 7.92 -17.74
N THR A 208 -59.32 9.11 -17.79
CA THR A 208 -58.61 10.34 -18.18
C THR A 208 -57.76 10.92 -17.05
N ALA A 209 -58.10 10.70 -15.78
CA ALA A 209 -57.25 11.00 -14.64
C ALA A 209 -56.02 10.05 -14.57
N LEU A 210 -56.25 8.73 -14.74
CA LEU A 210 -55.19 7.72 -14.76
C LEU A 210 -54.15 7.98 -15.87
N ARG A 211 -54.58 8.37 -17.08
CA ARG A 211 -53.66 8.79 -18.17
C ARG A 211 -52.81 10.03 -17.81
N ARG A 212 -53.30 10.93 -16.95
CA ARG A 212 -52.51 12.07 -16.44
C ARG A 212 -51.55 11.64 -15.33
N ALA A 213 -51.94 10.70 -14.48
CA ALA A 213 -51.07 10.12 -13.46
C ALA A 213 -49.92 9.33 -14.09
N ALA A 214 -50.20 8.47 -15.07
CA ALA A 214 -49.19 7.74 -15.84
C ALA A 214 -48.14 8.69 -16.46
N ARG A 215 -48.59 9.74 -17.15
CA ARG A 215 -47.68 10.75 -17.73
C ARG A 215 -46.83 11.50 -16.70
N ARG A 216 -47.33 11.71 -15.48
CA ARG A 216 -46.53 12.31 -14.38
C ARG A 216 -45.45 11.34 -13.89
N LEU A 217 -45.79 10.07 -13.74
CA LEU A 217 -44.85 9.01 -13.36
C LEU A 217 -43.79 8.77 -14.45
N GLU A 218 -44.16 8.85 -15.73
CA GLU A 218 -43.23 8.84 -16.88
C GLU A 218 -42.26 10.03 -16.82
N ASP A 219 -42.77 11.24 -16.59
CA ASP A 219 -42.00 12.47 -16.40
C ASP A 219 -41.04 12.38 -15.20
N GLU A 220 -41.48 11.84 -14.07
CA GLU A 220 -40.70 11.68 -12.84
C GLU A 220 -39.63 10.59 -13.00
N LEU A 221 -39.95 9.47 -13.65
CA LEU A 221 -38.99 8.43 -14.01
C LEU A 221 -37.91 8.97 -14.97
N LEU A 222 -38.28 9.85 -15.92
CA LEU A 222 -37.32 10.52 -16.80
C LEU A 222 -36.42 11.50 -16.04
N ARG A 223 -36.97 12.26 -15.09
CA ARG A 223 -36.18 13.16 -14.20
C ARG A 223 -35.19 12.37 -13.35
N GLU A 224 -35.64 11.29 -12.70
CA GLU A 224 -34.80 10.46 -11.86
C GLU A 224 -33.76 9.67 -12.68
N LYS A 225 -34.11 9.17 -13.87
CA LYS A 225 -33.14 8.57 -14.80
C LYS A 225 -32.07 9.57 -15.25
N ALA A 226 -32.46 10.82 -15.52
CA ALA A 226 -31.53 11.90 -15.87
C ALA A 226 -30.65 12.31 -14.66
N ARG A 227 -31.19 12.28 -13.44
CA ARG A 227 -30.46 12.51 -12.19
C ARG A 227 -29.42 11.43 -11.93
N HIS A 228 -29.83 10.15 -11.88
CA HIS A 228 -28.92 9.02 -11.73
C HIS A 228 -27.87 8.97 -12.84
N GLN A 229 -28.18 9.41 -14.07
CA GLN A 229 -27.19 9.55 -15.14
C GLN A 229 -26.15 10.67 -14.88
N ARG A 230 -26.53 11.78 -14.21
CA ARG A 230 -25.59 12.83 -13.77
C ARG A 230 -24.72 12.33 -12.63
N GLU A 231 -25.32 11.71 -11.61
CA GLU A 231 -24.62 11.17 -10.45
C GLU A 231 -23.61 10.07 -10.88
N ARG A 232 -24.01 9.14 -11.76
CA ARG A 232 -23.07 8.16 -12.36
C ARG A 232 -21.93 8.82 -13.16
N ARG A 233 -22.18 9.93 -13.85
CA ARG A 233 -21.12 10.68 -14.56
C ARG A 233 -20.17 11.39 -13.59
N GLN A 234 -20.68 11.95 -12.50
CA GLN A 234 -19.87 12.59 -11.43
C GLN A 234 -18.96 11.55 -10.77
N LEU A 235 -19.51 10.42 -10.29
CA LEU A 235 -18.73 9.33 -9.72
C LEU A 235 -17.69 8.76 -10.70
N THR A 236 -18.00 8.70 -12.00
CA THR A 236 -17.02 8.27 -13.03
C THR A 236 -15.88 9.27 -13.18
N ALA A 237 -16.15 10.58 -13.09
CA ALA A 237 -15.13 11.62 -13.15
C ALA A 237 -14.26 11.63 -11.88
N GLU A 238 -14.88 11.52 -10.70
CA GLU A 238 -14.17 11.40 -9.41
C GLU A 238 -13.25 10.18 -9.38
N LEU A 239 -13.73 9.01 -9.84
CA LEU A 239 -12.90 7.81 -9.97
C LEU A 239 -11.73 8.00 -10.96
N ALA A 240 -11.88 8.82 -12.00
CA ALA A 240 -10.80 9.15 -12.93
C ALA A 240 -9.77 10.10 -12.29
N GLU A 241 -10.21 11.11 -11.53
CA GLU A 241 -9.34 12.03 -10.78
C GLU A 241 -8.58 11.30 -9.66
N VAL A 242 -9.26 10.45 -8.88
CA VAL A 242 -8.61 9.62 -7.84
C VAL A 242 -7.55 8.73 -8.47
N LYS A 243 -7.84 8.02 -9.57
CA LYS A 243 -6.84 7.22 -10.31
C LYS A 243 -5.69 8.06 -10.89
N ALA A 244 -5.93 9.31 -11.28
CA ALA A 244 -4.86 10.22 -11.72
C ALA A 244 -3.98 10.68 -10.54
N SER A 245 -4.58 10.97 -9.38
CA SER A 245 -3.87 11.33 -8.15
C SER A 245 -3.04 10.15 -7.61
N GLU A 246 -3.57 8.93 -7.68
CA GLU A 246 -2.88 7.69 -7.32
C GLU A 246 -1.64 7.50 -8.20
N ARG A 247 -1.77 7.60 -9.53
CA ARG A 247 -0.63 7.52 -10.47
C ARG A 247 0.43 8.58 -10.17
N ARG A 248 0.02 9.81 -9.83
CA ARG A 248 0.95 10.90 -9.41
C ARG A 248 1.68 10.56 -8.11
N LEU A 249 0.99 9.97 -7.12
CA LEU A 249 1.59 9.52 -5.88
C LEU A 249 2.55 8.34 -6.10
N GLN A 250 2.15 7.33 -6.89
CA GLN A 250 3.02 6.22 -7.28
C GLN A 250 4.32 6.71 -7.97
N LEU A 251 4.22 7.71 -8.86
CA LEU A 251 5.38 8.34 -9.48
C LEU A 251 6.25 9.09 -8.47
N ARG A 252 5.67 9.82 -7.51
CA ARG A 252 6.44 10.50 -6.46
C ARG A 252 7.12 9.52 -5.50
N VAL A 253 6.48 8.40 -5.17
CA VAL A 253 7.10 7.30 -4.39
C VAL A 253 8.28 6.67 -5.15
N LYS A 254 8.14 6.43 -6.46
CA LYS A 254 9.25 5.94 -7.31
C LYS A 254 10.42 6.95 -7.37
N SER A 255 10.10 8.24 -7.52
CA SER A 255 11.08 9.33 -7.46
C SER A 255 11.83 9.34 -6.12
N LEU A 256 11.11 9.41 -4.99
CA LEU A 256 11.71 9.43 -3.65
C LEU A 256 12.52 8.15 -3.36
N THR A 257 12.09 6.99 -3.86
CA THR A 257 12.85 5.73 -3.76
C THR A 257 14.16 5.81 -4.54
N ALA A 258 14.15 6.39 -5.74
CA ALA A 258 15.36 6.59 -6.54
C ALA A 258 16.28 7.69 -5.96
N GLU A 259 15.71 8.75 -5.38
CA GLU A 259 16.41 9.80 -4.62
C GLU A 259 17.13 9.18 -3.42
N LEU A 260 16.42 8.46 -2.55
CA LEU A 260 16.99 7.75 -1.38
C LEU A 260 18.05 6.70 -1.78
N ALA A 261 17.81 5.92 -2.83
CA ALA A 261 18.80 4.97 -3.35
C ALA A 261 20.05 5.66 -3.93
N SER A 262 19.94 6.92 -4.34
CA SER A 262 21.06 7.71 -4.87
C SER A 262 21.82 8.44 -3.76
N CYS A 263 21.14 8.98 -2.74
CA CYS A 263 21.78 9.45 -1.51
C CYS A 263 22.59 8.33 -0.82
N LYS A 264 22.01 7.13 -0.70
CA LYS A 264 22.70 5.93 -0.17
C LYS A 264 23.90 5.47 -1.00
N ARG A 265 23.97 5.83 -2.29
CA ARG A 265 25.13 5.56 -3.17
C ARG A 265 26.15 6.71 -3.16
N GLY A 266 25.70 7.95 -2.98
CA GLY A 266 26.56 9.13 -2.82
C GLY A 266 27.37 9.12 -1.53
N HIS A 267 26.93 8.40 -0.49
CA HIS A 267 27.66 8.26 0.77
C HIS A 267 28.83 7.25 0.71
N ARG A 268 29.56 7.20 -0.41
CA ARG A 268 30.85 6.51 -0.55
C ARG A 268 31.96 7.52 -0.82
N THR A 269 32.69 7.87 0.23
CA THR A 269 33.83 8.80 0.20
C THR A 269 35.04 8.22 -0.54
N PRO A 270 35.58 8.90 -1.56
CA PRO A 270 37.00 8.86 -1.89
C PRO A 270 37.82 9.53 -0.78
N VAL A 271 39.11 9.21 -0.67
CA VAL A 271 40.03 9.79 0.32
C VAL A 271 40.80 10.96 -0.30
N GLY A 272 40.86 12.09 0.42
CA GLY A 272 41.66 13.28 0.05
C GLY A 272 40.99 14.20 -1.00
N THR A 273 41.33 15.49 -1.10
CA THR A 273 42.29 16.31 -0.32
C THR A 273 41.85 17.78 -0.35
N ALA A 274 42.11 18.57 0.70
CA ALA A 274 41.91 20.03 0.70
C ALA A 274 43.07 20.74 -0.03
N PRO A 275 42.90 21.95 -0.60
CA PRO A 275 42.76 23.22 0.15
C PRO A 275 41.72 24.21 -0.46
N ARG A 276 41.58 25.49 -0.07
CA ARG A 276 41.53 26.19 1.25
C ARG A 276 41.62 27.71 1.00
N SER A 277 40.50 28.45 1.11
CA SER A 277 40.45 29.91 1.24
C SER A 277 39.10 30.30 1.87
N GLN A 278 39.02 30.92 3.05
CA GLN A 278 39.22 32.34 3.39
C GLN A 278 38.24 33.29 2.64
N GLU A 279 37.43 34.15 3.28
CA GLU A 279 37.60 34.84 4.58
C GLU A 279 36.32 35.08 5.43
N ARG A 280 36.54 35.36 6.74
CA ARG A 280 35.81 36.26 7.67
C ARG A 280 34.25 36.27 7.76
N CYS A 281 33.77 35.76 8.89
CA CYS A 281 33.10 36.48 10.00
C CYS A 281 32.22 37.72 9.67
N SER A 282 30.89 37.78 9.92
CA SER A 282 30.11 37.64 11.20
C SER A 282 30.01 38.93 12.04
N PRO A 283 28.94 39.16 12.87
CA PRO A 283 27.56 38.62 12.87
C PRO A 283 26.42 39.64 13.27
N LEU A 284 25.19 39.13 13.50
CA LEU A 284 24.06 39.65 14.36
C LEU A 284 22.88 40.48 13.79
N ARG A 285 21.69 39.85 13.88
CA ARG A 285 20.36 40.30 14.40
C ARG A 285 19.98 41.80 14.40
N ALA A 286 18.82 42.14 13.78
CA ALA A 286 17.63 42.72 14.45
C ALA A 286 16.42 42.99 13.50
N TRP A 287 15.20 43.01 14.06
CA TRP A 287 13.90 43.51 13.55
C TRP A 287 13.22 44.26 14.73
N PRO A 288 12.12 45.04 14.57
CA PRO A 288 11.70 46.01 13.55
C PRO A 288 11.35 47.40 14.19
N PRO A 289 10.75 48.37 13.47
CA PRO A 289 9.28 48.65 13.57
C PRO A 289 8.65 49.03 12.18
N ARG A 290 7.34 49.09 11.89
CA ARG A 290 6.02 49.30 12.55
C ARG A 290 5.53 50.77 12.65
N SER A 291 4.32 51.03 12.10
CA SER A 291 3.47 52.25 12.11
C SER A 291 3.94 53.43 11.22
N THR A 292 3.09 54.37 10.76
CA THR A 292 1.60 54.56 10.85
C THR A 292 0.89 54.08 9.55
N SER A 293 -0.20 54.58 8.91
CA SER A 293 -1.24 55.65 9.04
C SER A 293 -2.48 55.19 8.18
N ARG A 294 -3.75 55.67 8.13
CA ARG A 294 -4.48 56.98 8.17
C ARG A 294 -4.09 57.98 7.05
N GLU A 295 -4.96 58.61 6.26
CA GLU A 295 -6.42 58.55 5.96
C GLU A 295 -6.67 59.44 4.68
N SER A 296 -7.83 59.67 4.01
CA SER A 296 -9.26 59.28 4.11
C SER A 296 -10.01 59.58 2.77
N ARG A 297 -11.21 59.00 2.56
CA ARG A 297 -12.39 59.45 1.74
C ARG A 297 -12.28 59.89 0.25
N GLY A 298 -13.26 59.44 -0.56
CA GLY A 298 -13.71 60.05 -1.84
C GLY A 298 -13.27 59.33 -3.13
N GLY A 299 -14.03 59.33 -4.24
CA GLY A 299 -15.39 59.85 -4.42
C GLY A 299 -15.90 59.93 -5.87
N SER A 300 -16.34 58.80 -6.45
CA SER A 300 -17.26 58.67 -7.62
C SER A 300 -16.95 59.26 -9.02
N GLN A 301 -17.17 58.41 -10.05
CA GLN A 301 -17.49 58.70 -11.47
C GLN A 301 -16.43 59.34 -12.41
N GLY A 302 -16.41 58.88 -13.67
CA GLY A 302 -15.99 59.70 -14.83
C GLY A 302 -15.14 59.04 -15.93
N HIS A 303 -15.79 58.52 -16.98
CA HIS A 303 -15.33 58.40 -18.39
C HIS A 303 -13.98 57.75 -18.81
N LEU A 304 -14.07 56.95 -19.89
CA LEU A 304 -12.98 56.58 -20.82
C LEU A 304 -12.87 57.67 -21.94
N PRO A 305 -11.74 57.83 -22.65
CA PRO A 305 -11.52 57.00 -23.86
C PRO A 305 -10.06 56.75 -24.36
N ALA A 306 -9.96 55.72 -25.22
CA ALA A 306 -9.16 55.64 -26.45
C ALA A 306 -7.62 55.35 -26.49
N ARG A 307 -7.34 54.35 -27.37
CA ARG A 307 -6.20 54.14 -28.30
C ARG A 307 -4.87 53.48 -27.85
N SER A 308 -4.68 52.31 -28.46
CA SER A 308 -3.50 51.45 -28.63
C SER A 308 -2.32 52.10 -29.41
N PRO A 309 -1.12 51.48 -29.47
CA PRO A 309 -0.88 50.27 -30.28
C PRO A 309 -0.13 49.11 -29.60
N SER A 310 -0.05 47.97 -30.30
CA SER A 310 0.58 46.70 -29.85
C SER A 310 1.94 46.45 -30.54
N PRO A 311 2.77 45.51 -30.05
CA PRO A 311 2.74 44.11 -30.54
C PRO A 311 2.82 43.06 -29.40
N ALA A 312 1.99 42.01 -29.36
CA ALA A 312 1.92 40.82 -30.21
C ALA A 312 2.91 39.69 -29.80
N GLY A 313 2.37 38.66 -29.13
CA GLY A 313 3.02 37.37 -28.85
C GLY A 313 2.23 36.20 -29.44
N PRO A 314 2.84 34.99 -29.58
CA PRO A 314 2.28 33.89 -30.37
C PRO A 314 1.03 33.25 -29.76
N ARG A 315 0.11 32.80 -30.62
CA ARG A 315 -1.11 32.04 -30.28
C ARG A 315 -0.99 30.58 -30.77
N PRO A 316 -1.60 29.60 -30.07
CA PRO A 316 -1.74 28.24 -30.59
C PRO A 316 -2.67 28.18 -31.82
N ALA A 317 -2.52 27.13 -32.63
CA ALA A 317 -3.26 26.95 -33.88
C ALA A 317 -4.76 26.73 -33.67
N ARG A 318 -5.57 27.15 -34.65
CA ARG A 318 -7.04 27.07 -34.65
C ARG A 318 -7.51 25.83 -35.40
N PHE A 319 -8.49 25.12 -34.84
CA PHE A 319 -9.06 23.89 -35.40
C PHE A 319 -9.76 24.11 -36.75
N ASP A 320 -9.52 23.23 -37.72
CA ASP A 320 -10.20 23.18 -39.02
C ASP A 320 -11.17 21.98 -39.06
N PRO A 321 -12.49 22.20 -39.15
CA PRO A 321 -13.49 21.12 -39.15
C PRO A 321 -13.56 20.35 -40.47
N THR A 322 -12.96 20.84 -41.55
CA THR A 322 -13.19 20.34 -42.93
C THR A 322 -12.45 19.04 -43.23
N ALA A 323 -11.33 18.79 -42.54
CA ALA A 323 -10.54 17.56 -42.70
C ALA A 323 -11.27 16.30 -42.19
N PHE A 324 -12.09 16.43 -41.14
CA PHE A 324 -12.74 15.31 -40.46
C PHE A 324 -13.81 14.60 -41.30
N VAL A 325 -14.43 15.31 -42.25
CA VAL A 325 -15.55 14.80 -43.06
C VAL A 325 -15.08 13.89 -44.21
N ARG A 326 -13.88 14.13 -44.78
CA ARG A 326 -13.37 13.35 -45.93
C ARG A 326 -12.84 11.96 -45.56
N ALA A 327 -12.60 11.68 -44.28
CA ALA A 327 -12.03 10.42 -43.82
C ALA A 327 -13.07 9.34 -43.44
N ARG A 328 -14.36 9.55 -43.74
CA ARG A 328 -15.45 8.73 -43.15
C ARG A 328 -16.61 8.33 -44.07
N GLN A 329 -16.50 8.51 -45.39
CA GLN A 329 -17.48 7.98 -46.35
C GLN A 329 -17.01 6.64 -46.93
N PRO A 330 -17.81 5.56 -46.84
CA PRO A 330 -17.50 4.27 -47.45
C PRO A 330 -17.98 4.18 -48.90
N CYS A 331 -17.15 3.64 -49.79
CA CYS A 331 -17.55 3.20 -51.12
C CYS A 331 -17.22 1.70 -51.28
N SER A 332 -18.02 1.00 -52.08
CA SER A 332 -18.12 -0.47 -52.10
C SER A 332 -17.61 -1.13 -53.38
N LEU A 333 -17.50 -2.47 -53.34
CA LEU A 333 -17.34 -3.43 -54.45
C LEU A 333 -15.90 -3.77 -54.91
N PRO A 334 -15.68 -4.97 -55.54
CA PRO A 334 -14.43 -5.76 -55.42
C PRO A 334 -13.91 -6.24 -56.82
N PRO A 335 -13.27 -7.42 -57.01
CA PRO A 335 -12.19 -8.14 -56.29
C PRO A 335 -10.94 -8.40 -57.21
N PHE A 336 -10.10 -9.40 -56.85
CA PHE A 336 -9.13 -10.17 -57.68
C PHE A 336 -7.67 -9.70 -57.88
N LEU A 337 -6.78 -10.40 -57.15
CA LEU A 337 -5.55 -11.10 -57.58
C LEU A 337 -4.28 -10.40 -58.12
N LEU A 338 -3.16 -11.11 -57.87
CA LEU A 338 -1.78 -10.96 -58.38
C LEU A 338 -1.01 -9.69 -57.95
N ALA A 339 0.33 -9.68 -57.89
CA ALA A 339 1.34 -10.71 -57.54
C ALA A 339 2.73 -10.04 -57.46
N ALA A 340 3.67 -10.66 -56.73
CA ALA A 340 5.13 -10.46 -56.85
C ALA A 340 5.64 -9.01 -56.54
N GLU A 341 6.93 -8.68 -56.49
CA GLU A 341 8.13 -9.40 -56.01
C GLU A 341 9.26 -8.36 -55.80
N SER A 342 10.41 -8.77 -55.22
CA SER A 342 11.70 -8.03 -55.21
C SER A 342 11.72 -6.65 -54.49
N PHE A 343 12.51 -6.36 -53.45
CA PHE A 343 13.88 -6.74 -53.07
C PHE A 343 14.99 -6.04 -53.88
N ARG A 344 15.31 -4.78 -53.50
CA ARG A 344 16.66 -4.14 -53.43
C ARG A 344 16.49 -2.70 -52.90
N SER A 345 17.08 -2.25 -51.78
CA SER A 345 18.49 -2.28 -51.31
C SER A 345 19.41 -1.25 -51.99
N ARG A 346 19.60 -0.09 -51.33
CA ARG A 346 20.75 0.86 -51.38
C ARG A 346 20.79 1.52 -49.97
N ARG A 347 21.91 1.51 -49.23
CA ARG A 347 23.16 2.33 -49.35
C ARG A 347 22.90 3.82 -49.01
N SER A 348 23.66 4.52 -48.13
CA SER A 348 25.04 4.28 -47.62
C SER A 348 25.34 4.97 -46.26
N ALA A 349 26.52 4.66 -45.69
CA ALA A 349 27.45 5.59 -44.98
C ALA A 349 27.15 5.97 -43.50
N VAL A 350 28.14 6.19 -42.59
CA VAL A 350 29.63 6.05 -42.64
C VAL A 350 30.24 6.00 -41.21
N SER A 351 31.42 5.36 -41.03
CA SER A 351 32.50 5.44 -39.97
C SER A 351 32.15 5.75 -38.48
N SER A 352 32.80 5.23 -37.43
CA SER A 352 34.14 4.65 -37.16
C SER A 352 34.02 3.53 -36.09
N GLY A 353 34.93 2.56 -35.89
CA GLY A 353 36.33 2.64 -35.42
C GLY A 353 36.40 2.54 -33.88
N SER A 354 37.18 1.67 -33.23
CA SER A 354 38.14 0.64 -33.72
C SER A 354 38.23 -0.59 -32.78
N GLU A 355 39.08 -1.58 -33.15
CA GLU A 355 39.88 -2.53 -32.33
C GLU A 355 39.30 -3.12 -31.02
N ALA A 356 39.36 -4.43 -30.72
CA ALA A 356 40.00 -5.62 -31.34
C ALA A 356 39.16 -6.89 -30.96
N ASP A 357 39.57 -8.16 -31.00
CA ASP A 357 40.86 -8.85 -31.22
C ASP A 357 40.63 -10.31 -31.74
N GLU A 358 41.70 -11.08 -31.94
CA GLU A 358 41.70 -12.48 -32.41
C GLU A 358 41.71 -13.51 -31.23
N ARG A 359 41.69 -14.86 -31.36
CA ARG A 359 41.70 -15.83 -32.48
C ARG A 359 41.25 -17.24 -31.99
N ARG A 360 41.05 -18.20 -32.93
CA ARG A 360 41.08 -19.70 -32.80
C ARG A 360 39.79 -20.47 -32.41
N THR A 361 39.33 -21.24 -33.39
CA THR A 361 38.68 -22.57 -33.33
C THR A 361 39.39 -23.46 -34.39
N PRO A 362 39.00 -24.71 -34.73
CA PRO A 362 38.07 -25.68 -34.10
C PRO A 362 38.71 -27.08 -33.87
N GLY A 363 37.91 -28.09 -33.47
CA GLY A 363 38.33 -29.51 -33.44
C GLY A 363 37.16 -30.51 -33.30
N PHE A 364 36.96 -31.34 -34.33
CA PHE A 364 36.05 -32.51 -34.44
C PHE A 364 36.93 -33.76 -34.75
N PRO A 365 36.44 -35.03 -34.90
CA PRO A 365 35.08 -35.50 -35.21
C PRO A 365 34.60 -36.82 -34.52
N SER A 366 33.36 -37.26 -34.80
CA SER A 366 32.99 -38.62 -35.32
C SER A 366 31.46 -38.88 -35.31
N SER A 367 31.00 -39.80 -36.18
CA SER A 367 29.57 -40.15 -36.47
C SER A 367 29.40 -41.70 -36.46
N PRO A 368 28.30 -42.35 -36.93
CA PRO A 368 26.94 -41.90 -37.31
C PRO A 368 25.77 -42.77 -36.76
N GLY A 369 24.51 -42.40 -37.04
CA GLY A 369 23.32 -43.26 -36.85
C GLY A 369 22.01 -42.67 -37.44
N HIS A 370 21.22 -43.49 -38.15
CA HIS A 370 19.93 -43.16 -38.82
C HIS A 370 18.73 -43.78 -38.05
N PRO A 371 17.43 -43.49 -38.38
CA PRO A 371 16.84 -42.41 -39.17
C PRO A 371 15.67 -41.65 -38.47
N GLU A 372 14.94 -40.80 -39.21
CA GLU A 372 13.74 -40.01 -38.84
C GLU A 372 12.41 -40.87 -38.83
N PRO A 373 11.17 -40.39 -38.51
CA PRO A 373 10.62 -39.04 -38.82
C PRO A 373 9.66 -38.31 -37.82
N HIS A 374 9.76 -36.96 -37.84
CA HIS A 374 8.70 -35.94 -37.68
C HIS A 374 7.97 -35.80 -36.30
N PRO A 375 7.22 -34.71 -36.07
CA PRO A 375 7.65 -33.31 -36.18
C PRO A 375 7.44 -32.54 -34.85
N ARG A 376 8.19 -31.45 -34.60
CA ARG A 376 7.95 -30.56 -33.44
C ARG A 376 7.88 -29.09 -33.83
N HIS A 377 6.91 -28.39 -33.23
CA HIS A 377 6.67 -26.95 -33.43
C HIS A 377 7.81 -26.08 -32.87
N PRO A 378 8.06 -24.90 -33.47
CA PRO A 378 9.13 -24.01 -33.03
C PRO A 378 8.78 -23.17 -31.79
N LEU A 379 9.86 -22.86 -31.08
CA LEU A 379 10.04 -21.91 -29.99
C LEU A 379 9.14 -20.66 -29.94
N ASN A 380 8.56 -20.45 -28.76
CA ASN A 380 8.75 -19.24 -27.93
C ASN A 380 8.93 -17.88 -28.66
N ARG A 381 7.89 -17.03 -28.62
CA ARG A 381 8.04 -15.57 -28.67
C ARG A 381 6.96 -14.88 -27.85
N HIS A 382 7.36 -13.87 -27.07
CA HIS A 382 6.43 -12.95 -26.42
C HIS A 382 5.67 -12.12 -27.48
N PRO A 383 4.37 -11.82 -27.26
CA PRO A 383 3.58 -11.05 -28.22
C PRO A 383 4.00 -9.56 -28.24
N PRO A 384 3.92 -8.88 -29.41
CA PRO A 384 4.10 -7.44 -29.49
C PRO A 384 2.87 -6.67 -29.00
N THR A 385 3.07 -5.39 -28.70
CA THR A 385 2.00 -4.42 -28.48
C THR A 385 1.14 -4.20 -29.72
N LEU A 386 -0.19 -4.19 -29.57
CA LEU A 386 -1.09 -3.43 -30.44
C LEU A 386 -2.36 -3.05 -29.66
N GLU A 387 -2.91 -1.88 -30.00
CA GLU A 387 -4.14 -1.33 -29.41
C GLU A 387 -5.39 -1.89 -30.13
N ASN A 388 -6.57 -1.64 -29.55
CA ASN A 388 -7.90 -1.96 -30.11
C ASN A 388 -8.28 -3.46 -30.14
N ARG A 389 -8.52 -4.07 -28.97
CA ARG A 389 -9.60 -5.06 -28.83
C ARG A 389 -10.85 -4.30 -28.40
N TYR A 390 -11.96 -4.49 -29.11
CA TYR A 390 -13.28 -4.02 -28.64
C TYR A 390 -13.63 -4.73 -27.33
N GLU A 391 -14.44 -4.13 -26.46
CA GLU A 391 -14.99 -4.83 -25.30
C GLU A 391 -16.01 -5.88 -25.77
N GLU A 392 -15.49 -7.05 -26.07
CA GLU A 392 -16.17 -8.33 -26.04
C GLU A 392 -16.83 -8.47 -24.65
N PRO A 393 -18.14 -8.79 -24.56
CA PRO A 393 -18.81 -8.90 -23.28
C PRO A 393 -18.09 -9.93 -22.42
N SER A 394 -17.88 -9.63 -21.12
CA SER A 394 -17.16 -10.53 -20.20
C SER A 394 -17.71 -11.94 -20.33
N ALA A 395 -16.83 -12.95 -20.31
CA ALA A 395 -17.24 -14.35 -20.38
C ALA A 395 -18.26 -14.71 -19.28
N GLU A 396 -18.18 -14.02 -18.13
CA GLU A 396 -19.14 -14.08 -17.03
C GLU A 396 -20.57 -13.68 -17.46
N LEU A 397 -20.72 -12.69 -18.35
CA LEU A 397 -22.02 -12.22 -18.84
C LEU A 397 -22.65 -13.24 -19.80
N ALA A 398 -21.84 -13.81 -20.70
CA ALA A 398 -22.27 -14.91 -21.57
C ALA A 398 -22.60 -16.19 -20.79
N GLU A 399 -21.89 -16.49 -19.68
CA GLU A 399 -22.23 -17.59 -18.77
C GLU A 399 -23.56 -17.33 -18.04
N ILE A 400 -23.84 -16.08 -17.65
CA ILE A 400 -25.13 -15.68 -17.04
C ILE A 400 -26.27 -15.84 -18.04
N ASP A 401 -26.14 -15.32 -19.26
CA ASP A 401 -27.19 -15.43 -20.29
C ASP A 401 -27.45 -16.90 -20.65
N ALA A 402 -26.40 -17.72 -20.81
CA ALA A 402 -26.54 -19.16 -21.06
C ALA A 402 -27.23 -19.91 -19.89
N ARG A 403 -26.95 -19.52 -18.63
CA ARG A 403 -27.64 -20.06 -17.45
C ARG A 403 -29.12 -19.67 -17.42
N LEU A 404 -29.46 -18.43 -17.76
CA LEU A 404 -30.84 -17.96 -17.81
C LEU A 404 -31.63 -18.68 -18.91
N GLN A 405 -31.04 -18.86 -20.09
CA GLN A 405 -31.66 -19.61 -21.18
C GLN A 405 -31.88 -21.08 -20.81
N ALA A 406 -30.89 -21.76 -20.20
CA ALA A 406 -31.06 -23.14 -19.74
C ALA A 406 -32.13 -23.29 -18.64
N LEU A 407 -32.34 -22.25 -17.82
CA LEU A 407 -33.42 -22.23 -16.82
C LEU A 407 -34.80 -22.07 -17.47
N GLN A 408 -34.89 -21.22 -18.51
CA GLN A 408 -36.12 -21.03 -19.30
C GLN A 408 -36.51 -22.32 -20.02
N GLU A 409 -35.57 -22.93 -20.76
CA GLU A 409 -35.80 -24.21 -21.46
C GLU A 409 -36.22 -25.34 -20.49
N TYR A 410 -35.69 -25.33 -19.25
CA TYR A 410 -36.13 -26.26 -18.21
C TYR A 410 -37.58 -26.00 -17.76
N MET A 411 -37.98 -24.74 -17.52
CA MET A 411 -39.36 -24.39 -17.17
C MET A 411 -40.35 -24.75 -18.30
N ASP A 412 -40.02 -24.40 -19.53
CA ASP A 412 -40.82 -24.75 -20.71
C ASP A 412 -40.97 -26.28 -20.88
N SER A 413 -39.96 -27.07 -20.44
CA SER A 413 -40.01 -28.54 -20.42
C SER A 413 -40.86 -29.16 -19.29
N LEU A 414 -41.23 -28.37 -18.28
CA LEU A 414 -42.14 -28.77 -17.21
C LEU A 414 -43.60 -28.44 -17.57
N ASP A 415 -43.84 -27.24 -18.10
CA ASP A 415 -45.19 -26.80 -18.52
C ASP A 415 -45.73 -27.61 -19.72
N THR A 416 -44.84 -28.25 -20.50
CA THR A 416 -45.19 -29.19 -21.58
C THR A 416 -45.48 -30.63 -21.11
N ARG A 417 -45.62 -30.86 -19.79
CA ARG A 417 -45.96 -32.18 -19.20
C ARG A 417 -47.29 -32.22 -18.43
N THR A 418 -48.15 -31.21 -18.61
CA THR A 418 -49.55 -31.18 -18.14
C THR A 418 -50.52 -31.02 -19.29
#